data_AF-A0A966WH47-F1
#
_entry.id   AF-A0A966WH47-F1
#
_cell.length_a   1.000
_cell.length_b   1.000
_cell.length_c   1.000
_cell.angle_alpha   90.00
_cell.angle_beta   90.00
_cell.angle_gamma   90.00
#
_symmetry.space_group_name_H-M   'P 1'
#
loop_
_entity.id
_entity.type
_entity.pdbx_description
1 polymer ?
#
loop_
_entity_poly.entity_id
_entity_poly.type
_entity_poly.pdbx_seq_one_letter_code
_entity_poly.pdbx_strand_id
1 'polypeptide(L)'
;HCSTKYYPNVEFVKLLSNEEIVACKQIGAALRLASSIGVISNIFFDKIKIYKSSNKDLILKVSKKDTQVISNQVQKRLRSLGEEMKLKSKIIYTN
;
A
#
# COMPACT_ATOMS: atom_id res chain seq x y z
N HIS A 1 -31.19 -13.97 21.65
CA HIS A 1 -31.10 -13.85 20.17
C HIS A 1 -29.71 -13.40 19.79
N CYS A 2 -28.81 -14.34 19.46
CA CYS A 2 -27.52 -14.02 18.87
C CYS A 2 -27.78 -13.53 17.44
N SER A 3 -27.58 -12.23 17.19
CA SER A 3 -27.54 -11.72 15.84
C SER A 3 -26.41 -12.44 15.11
N THR A 4 -26.75 -13.18 14.05
CA THR A 4 -25.81 -13.58 13.00
C THR A 4 -25.12 -12.30 12.55
N LYS A 5 -23.90 -12.11 13.05
CA LYS A 5 -23.02 -11.01 12.71
C LYS A 5 -22.82 -11.11 11.21
N TYR A 6 -23.57 -10.31 10.45
CA TYR A 6 -23.47 -10.26 9.00
C TYR A 6 -22.02 -9.85 8.72
N TYR A 7 -21.19 -10.81 8.31
CA TYR A 7 -19.86 -10.57 7.80
C TYR A 7 -20.00 -10.52 6.28
N PRO A 8 -20.40 -9.38 5.69
CA PRO A 8 -20.59 -9.27 4.23
C PRO A 8 -19.31 -9.66 3.48
N ASN A 9 -18.16 -9.52 4.14
CA ASN A 9 -16.87 -9.95 3.64
C ASN A 9 -16.79 -11.44 3.30
N VAL A 10 -17.58 -12.35 3.90
CA VAL A 10 -17.44 -13.79 3.62
C VAL A 10 -18.23 -14.20 2.38
N GLU A 11 -19.36 -13.54 2.11
CA GLU A 11 -20.25 -13.96 1.01
C GLU A 11 -19.69 -13.55 -0.36
N PHE A 12 -19.18 -12.34 -0.50
CA PHE A 12 -18.55 -11.89 -1.74
C PHE A 12 -17.15 -12.48 -1.95
N VAL A 13 -16.41 -12.77 -0.87
CA VAL A 13 -15.10 -13.41 -0.97
C VAL A 13 -15.21 -14.85 -1.46
N LYS A 14 -16.33 -15.54 -1.20
CA LYS A 14 -16.60 -16.87 -1.77
C LYS A 14 -16.71 -16.88 -3.30
N LEU A 15 -16.91 -15.72 -3.93
CA LEU A 15 -16.96 -15.59 -5.40
C LEU A 15 -15.57 -15.54 -6.04
N LEU A 16 -14.52 -15.43 -5.23
CA LEU A 16 -13.15 -15.24 -5.70
C LEU A 16 -12.27 -16.44 -5.34
N SER A 17 -11.31 -16.76 -6.20
CA SER A 17 -10.24 -17.71 -5.90
C SER A 17 -9.29 -17.16 -4.82
N ASN A 18 -8.50 -18.03 -4.20
CA ASN A 18 -7.49 -17.60 -3.22
C ASN A 18 -6.46 -16.63 -3.83
N GLU A 19 -6.09 -16.85 -5.10
CA GLU A 19 -5.19 -15.98 -5.86
C GLU A 19 -5.82 -14.60 -6.07
N GLU A 20 -7.11 -14.55 -6.45
CA GLU A 20 -7.85 -13.31 -6.63
C GLU A 20 -7.99 -12.54 -5.31
N ILE A 21 -8.27 -13.24 -4.20
CA ILE A 21 -8.33 -12.64 -2.87
C ILE A 21 -6.99 -12.00 -2.50
N VAL A 22 -5.88 -12.69 -2.76
CA VAL A 22 -4.52 -12.15 -2.50
C VAL A 22 -4.24 -10.94 -3.39
N ALA A 23 -4.59 -11.01 -4.68
CA ALA A 23 -4.42 -9.90 -5.61
C ALA A 23 -5.25 -8.67 -5.17
N CYS A 24 -6.52 -8.86 -4.79
CA CYS A 24 -7.38 -7.79 -4.30
C CYS A 24 -6.83 -7.13 -3.03
N LYS A 25 -6.25 -7.90 -2.10
CA LYS A 25 -5.59 -7.34 -0.91
C LYS A 25 -4.39 -6.46 -1.27
N GLN A 26 -3.55 -6.93 -2.19
CA GLN A 26 -2.39 -6.18 -2.68
C GLN A 26 -2.82 -4.89 -3.41
N ILE A 27 -3.81 -4.98 -4.29
CA ILE A 27 -4.39 -3.83 -5.00
C ILE A 27 -4.98 -2.82 -4.01
N GLY A 28 -5.80 -3.29 -3.05
CA GLY A 28 -6.38 -2.44 -2.03
C GLY A 28 -5.35 -1.78 -1.11
N ALA A 29 -4.25 -2.46 -0.80
CA ALA A 29 -3.13 -1.85 -0.08
C ALA A 29 -2.40 -0.78 -0.91
N ALA A 30 -2.18 -1.03 -2.21
CA ALA A 30 -1.56 -0.07 -3.12
C ALA A 30 -2.43 1.19 -3.30
N LEU A 31 -3.75 1.02 -3.48
CA LEU A 31 -4.70 2.13 -3.57
C LEU A 31 -4.73 2.97 -2.29
N ARG A 32 -4.68 2.34 -1.11
CA ARG A 32 -4.61 3.05 0.18
C ARG A 32 -3.31 3.85 0.33
N LEU A 33 -2.18 3.32 -0.16
CA LEU A 33 -0.92 4.05 -0.18
C LEU A 33 -1.01 5.25 -1.14
N ALA A 34 -1.48 5.05 -2.37
CA ALA A 34 -1.67 6.12 -3.35
C ALA A 34 -2.58 7.22 -2.80
N SER A 35 -3.72 6.85 -2.19
CA SER A 35 -4.64 7.78 -1.54
C SER A 35 -3.95 8.60 -0.45
N SER A 36 -3.12 7.98 0.41
CA SER A 36 -2.41 8.72 1.46
C SER A 36 -1.39 9.74 0.93
N ILE A 37 -0.82 9.48 -0.25
CA ILE A 37 0.08 10.44 -0.93
C ILE A 37 -0.75 11.55 -1.59
N GLY A 38 -1.85 11.19 -2.27
CA GLY A 38 -2.74 12.14 -2.94
C GLY A 38 -3.39 13.14 -1.98
N VAL A 39 -3.71 12.71 -0.75
CA VAL A 39 -4.18 13.61 0.34
C VAL A 39 -3.18 14.72 0.65
N ILE A 40 -1.88 14.47 0.49
CA ILE A 40 -0.84 15.50 0.67
C ILE A 40 -0.79 16.39 -0.57
N SER A 41 -0.57 15.79 -1.75
CA SER A 41 -0.74 16.43 -3.06
C SER A 41 -0.53 15.41 -4.17
N ASN A 42 -1.36 15.48 -5.21
CA ASN A 42 -1.21 14.65 -6.40
C ASN A 42 0.08 14.96 -7.18
N ILE A 43 0.68 16.16 -7.02
CA ILE A 43 1.95 16.52 -7.67
C ILE A 43 3.08 15.57 -7.28
N PHE A 44 2.99 14.92 -6.12
CA PHE A 44 4.02 13.99 -5.68
C PHE A 44 4.04 12.68 -6.46
N PHE A 45 2.95 12.30 -7.16
CA PHE A 45 2.95 11.05 -7.93
C PHE A 45 4.02 11.03 -9.03
N ASP A 46 4.30 12.19 -9.64
CA ASP A 46 5.35 12.30 -10.66
C ASP A 46 6.77 12.38 -10.07
N LYS A 47 6.87 12.68 -8.76
CA LYS A 47 8.14 12.91 -8.07
C LYS A 47 8.64 11.71 -7.29
N ILE A 48 7.75 10.80 -6.92
CA ILE A 48 8.10 9.58 -6.19
C ILE A 48 8.22 8.40 -7.15
N LYS A 49 9.04 7.42 -6.79
CA LYS A 49 9.09 6.13 -7.50
C LYS A 49 8.90 4.98 -6.53
N ILE A 50 7.98 4.09 -6.84
CA ILE A 50 7.77 2.85 -6.10
C ILE A 50 8.21 1.69 -6.98
N TYR A 51 9.09 0.84 -6.46
CA TYR A 51 9.56 -0.34 -7.19
C TYR A 51 9.96 -1.47 -6.25
N LYS A 52 9.98 -2.69 -6.78
CA LYS A 52 10.53 -3.86 -6.09
C LYS A 52 12.01 -3.96 -6.42
N SER A 53 12.85 -4.09 -5.39
CA SER A 53 14.27 -4.37 -5.55
C SER A 53 14.50 -5.87 -5.74
N SER A 54 15.61 -6.23 -6.38
CA SER A 54 16.10 -7.61 -6.51
C SER A 54 16.21 -8.33 -5.17
N ASN A 55 16.43 -7.58 -4.08
CA ASN A 55 16.53 -8.09 -2.71
C ASN A 55 15.17 -8.34 -2.02
N LYS A 56 14.06 -8.38 -2.77
CA LYS A 56 12.69 -8.51 -2.25
C LYS A 56 12.28 -7.38 -1.28
N ASP A 57 12.84 -6.19 -1.48
CA ASP A 57 12.41 -4.98 -0.77
C ASP A 57 11.41 -4.20 -1.64
N LEU A 58 10.36 -3.66 -1.02
CA LEU A 58 9.49 -2.64 -1.63
C LEU A 58 10.07 -1.26 -1.30
N ILE A 59 10.56 -0.55 -2.32
CA ILE A 59 11.25 0.72 -2.15
C ILE A 59 10.34 1.86 -2.60
N LEU A 60 10.15 2.84 -1.72
CA LEU A 60 9.63 4.16 -2.04
C LEU A 60 10.81 5.14 -2.10
N LYS A 61 11.13 5.60 -3.30
CA LYS A 61 12.21 6.56 -3.56
C LYS A 61 11.62 7.96 -3.68
N VAL A 62 12.18 8.91 -2.92
CA VAL A 62 11.72 10.30 -2.85
C VAL A 62 12.92 11.25 -2.87
N SER A 63 12.79 12.43 -3.49
CA SER A 63 13.82 13.47 -3.36
C SER A 63 13.86 14.02 -1.93
N LYS A 64 15.04 14.39 -1.44
CA LYS A 64 15.21 15.08 -0.15
C LYS A 64 14.44 16.41 -0.10
N LYS A 65 14.15 17.02 -1.25
CA LYS A 65 13.34 18.25 -1.36
C LYS A 65 11.85 18.01 -1.14
N ASP A 66 11.38 16.78 -1.35
CA ASP A 66 9.97 16.40 -1.29
C ASP A 66 9.66 15.51 -0.07
N THR A 67 10.50 15.55 0.98
CA THR A 67 10.36 14.71 2.19
C THR A 67 9.02 14.87 2.90
N GLN A 68 8.36 16.02 2.74
CA GLN A 68 7.03 16.31 3.25
C GLN A 68 5.95 15.30 2.78
N VAL A 69 6.17 14.60 1.67
CA VAL A 69 5.27 13.52 1.22
C VAL A 69 5.33 12.29 2.13
N ILE A 70 6.41 12.10 2.90
CA ILE A 70 6.62 10.94 3.77
C ILE A 70 6.00 11.18 5.16
N SER A 71 4.67 11.34 5.18
CA SER A 71 3.92 11.42 6.43
C SER A 71 3.89 10.08 7.18
N ASN A 72 3.56 10.10 8.47
CA ASN A 72 3.35 8.89 9.26
C ASN A 72 2.31 7.95 8.61
N GLN A 73 1.27 8.52 8.00
CA GLN A 73 0.24 7.74 7.31
C GLN A 73 0.82 7.03 6.08
N VAL A 74 1.61 7.73 5.26
CA VAL A 74 2.27 7.15 4.08
C VAL A 74 3.22 6.02 4.51
N GLN A 75 4.01 6.22 5.56
CA GLN A 75 4.90 5.18 6.10
C GLN A 75 4.12 3.94 6.57
N LYS A 76 3.00 4.14 7.29
CA LYS A 76 2.13 3.04 7.74
C LYS A 76 1.52 2.27 6.58
N ARG A 77 1.06 2.97 5.54
CA ARG A 77 0.46 2.35 4.35
C ARG A 77 1.50 1.64 3.47
N LEU A 78 2.71 2.18 3.37
CA LEU A 78 3.81 1.53 2.67
C LEU A 78 4.20 0.21 3.36
N ARG A 79 4.26 0.22 4.70
CA ARG A 79 4.51 -1.01 5.47
C ARG A 79 3.40 -2.04 5.26
N SER A 80 2.13 -1.62 5.33
CA SER A 80 0.98 -2.51 5.09
C SER A 80 1.00 -3.10 3.67
N LEU A 81 1.40 -2.33 2.66
CA LEU A 81 1.59 -2.85 1.31
C LEU A 81 2.74 -3.88 1.25
N GLY A 82 3.86 -3.60 1.91
CA GLY A 82 4.95 -4.56 2.05
C GLY A 82 4.49 -5.88 2.67
N GLU A 83 3.70 -5.83 3.75
CA GLU A 83 3.15 -7.01 4.43
C GLU A 83 2.24 -7.85 3.50
N GLU A 84 1.31 -7.24 2.77
CA GLU A 84 0.44 -7.94 1.80
C GLU A 84 1.21 -8.54 0.62
N MET A 85 2.36 -7.95 0.27
CA MET A 85 3.24 -8.43 -0.80
C MET A 85 4.33 -9.40 -0.29
N LYS A 86 4.42 -9.63 1.03
CA LYS A 86 5.50 -10.39 1.67
C LYS A 86 6.89 -9.83 1.36
N LEU A 87 7.01 -8.49 1.31
CA LEU A 87 8.24 -7.74 1.05
C LEU A 87 8.57 -6.82 2.22
N LYS A 88 9.85 -6.57 2.48
CA LYS A 88 10.25 -5.56 3.46
C LYS A 88 10.14 -4.17 2.82
N SER A 89 9.40 -3.26 3.43
CA SER A 89 9.26 -1.89 2.95
C SER A 89 10.43 -1.01 3.38
N LYS A 90 10.95 -0.18 2.47
CA LYS A 90 12.02 0.81 2.74
C LYS A 90 11.73 2.12 2.02
N ILE A 91 12.21 3.21 2.61
CA ILE A 91 12.17 4.55 2.01
C ILE A 91 13.60 4.99 1.75
N ILE A 92 13.86 5.45 0.54
CA ILE A 92 15.19 5.94 0.13
C ILE A 92 15.05 7.39 -0.30
N TYR A 93 15.87 8.25 0.29
CA TYR A 93 15.95 9.66 -0.05
C TYR A 93 17.12 9.91 -1.00
N THR A 94 16.86 10.56 -2.13
CA THR A 94 17.91 10.99 -3.07
C THR A 94 18.04 12.49 -3.12
N ASN A 95 19.25 12.99 -3.40
CA ASN A 95 19.47 14.42 -3.62
C ASN A 95 18.68 14.94 -4.82
#